data_AF-A0A9Q3CVD0-F1
#
_entry.id   AF-A0A9Q3CVD0-F1
#
_cell.length_a   1.000
_cell.length_b   1.000
_cell.length_c   1.000
_cell.angle_alpha   90.00
_cell.angle_beta   90.00
_cell.angle_gamma   90.00
#
_symmetry.space_group_name_H-M   'P 1'
#
loop_
_entity.id
_entity.type
_entity.pdbx_description
1 polymer ?
#
loop_
_entity_poly.entity_id
_entity_poly.type
_entity_poly.pdbx_seq_one_letter_code
_entity_poly.pdbx_strand_id
1 'polypeptide(L)'
;MNWVTALPLGVGKSYNACLVIVDRCSKTPIFLPCHKDDTAMDTAPLIWNRVISHTGLFKNIISDRDPKFTAALWTNLHRHLGTKLSFSTAYHPQTDGLAEGMIQNLEEIIRRFFAYGLEF
;
A
#
# COMPACT_ATOMS: atom_id res chain seq x y z
N MET A 1 0.54 1.64 4.80
CA MET A 1 0.38 1.32 3.38
C MET A 1 0.32 2.61 2.59
N ASN A 2 0.91 2.61 1.39
CA ASN A 2 1.05 3.80 0.55
C ASN A 2 0.97 3.42 -0.93
N TRP A 3 0.37 4.29 -1.75
CA TRP A 3 0.35 4.14 -3.20
C TRP A 3 1.52 4.88 -3.83
N VAL A 4 2.40 4.13 -4.48
CA VAL A 4 3.42 4.70 -5.36
C VAL A 4 2.83 4.78 -6.76
N THR A 5 2.48 6.00 -7.19
CA THR A 5 1.87 6.25 -8.50
C THR A 5 2.85 6.90 -9.48
N ALA A 6 2.41 6.99 -10.75
CA ALA A 6 3.17 7.57 -11.85
C ALA A 6 4.49 6.82 -12.13
N LEU A 7 4.43 5.49 -12.06
CA LEU A 7 5.51 4.63 -12.55
C LEU A 7 5.49 4.64 -14.08
N PRO A 8 6.66 4.69 -14.74
CA PRO A 8 6.72 4.64 -16.19
C PRO A 8 6.11 3.34 -16.72
N LEU A 9 5.38 3.47 -17.82
CA LEU A 9 4.67 2.38 -18.46
C LEU A 9 5.70 1.43 -19.08
N GLY A 10 5.84 0.23 -18.50
CA GLY A 10 6.54 -0.88 -19.13
C GLY A 10 5.91 -1.37 -20.44
N VAL A 11 6.64 -2.19 -21.19
CA VAL A 11 6.24 -2.69 -22.51
C VAL A 11 5.32 -3.90 -22.37
N GLY A 12 4.01 -3.74 -22.63
CA GLY A 12 3.11 -4.89 -22.90
C GLY A 12 1.90 -5.12 -21.97
N LYS A 13 1.43 -4.10 -21.26
CA LYS A 13 0.35 -4.04 -20.22
C LYS A 13 0.98 -3.78 -18.86
N SER A 14 1.32 -2.51 -18.66
CA SER A 14 2.17 -2.06 -17.59
C SER A 14 1.36 -1.43 -16.47
N TYR A 15 1.41 -2.08 -15.31
CA TYR A 15 1.05 -1.46 -14.05
C TYR A 15 1.75 -0.10 -13.93
N ASN A 16 0.97 0.97 -13.75
CA ASN A 16 1.47 2.34 -13.63
C ASN A 16 1.51 2.82 -12.17
N ALA A 17 1.22 1.90 -11.24
CA ALA A 17 1.30 2.12 -9.80
C ALA A 17 1.72 0.83 -9.08
N CYS A 18 2.17 1.01 -7.83
CA CYS A 18 2.45 -0.08 -6.92
C CYS A 18 1.93 0.28 -5.53
N LEU A 19 1.14 -0.60 -4.94
CA LEU A 19 0.71 -0.49 -3.56
C LEU A 19 1.77 -1.15 -2.66
N VAL A 20 2.36 -0.34 -1.77
CA VAL A 20 3.39 -0.78 -0.82
C VAL A 20 2.77 -0.96 0.56
N ILE A 21 2.89 -2.17 1.09
CA ILE A 21 2.43 -2.53 2.44
C ILE A 21 3.63 -3.04 3.22
N VAL A 22 3.84 -2.53 4.42
CA VAL A 22 4.91 -2.99 5.32
C VAL A 22 4.26 -3.53 6.57
N ASP A 23 4.53 -4.80 6.90
CA ASP A 23 4.19 -5.30 8.23
C ASP A 23 5.15 -4.71 9.27
N ARG A 24 4.60 -4.06 10.30
CA ARG A 24 5.39 -3.42 11.34
C ARG A 24 6.10 -4.44 12.24
N CYS A 25 5.57 -5.65 12.36
CA CYS A 25 6.15 -6.69 13.22
C CYS A 25 7.33 -7.38 12.53
N SER A 26 7.10 -7.96 11.34
CA SER A 26 8.12 -8.69 10.58
C SER A 26 9.10 -7.80 9.82
N LYS A 27 8.77 -6.52 9.64
CA LYS A 27 9.49 -5.58 8.76
C LYS A 27 9.52 -6.04 7.30
N THR A 28 8.60 -6.91 6.90
CA THR A 28 8.53 -7.41 5.52
C THR A 28 7.74 -6.43 4.66
N PRO A 29 8.34 -5.92 3.56
CA PRO A 29 7.60 -5.17 2.57
C PRO A 29 6.89 -6.11 1.59
N ILE A 30 5.70 -5.72 1.18
CA ILE A 30 4.87 -6.40 0.20
C ILE A 30 4.53 -5.38 -0.88
N PHE A 31 4.86 -5.74 -2.12
CA PHE A 31 4.62 -4.93 -3.31
C PHE A 31 3.47 -5.54 -4.11
N LEU A 32 2.45 -4.73 -4.36
CA LEU A 32 1.29 -5.14 -5.13
C LEU A 32 1.22 -4.28 -6.39
N PRO A 33 1.58 -4.82 -7.56
CA PRO A 33 1.48 -4.08 -8.81
C PRO A 33 0.01 -3.80 -9.12
N CYS A 34 -0.29 -2.56 -9.48
CA CYS A 34 -1.67 -2.07 -9.64
C CYS A 34 -1.72 -0.90 -10.63
N HIS A 35 -2.92 -0.39 -10.89
CA HIS A 35 -3.11 0.80 -11.73
C HIS A 35 -3.49 2.02 -10.89
N LYS A 36 -2.98 3.18 -11.28
CA LYS A 36 -3.28 4.49 -10.69
C LYS A 36 -4.78 4.74 -10.59
N ASP A 37 -5.57 4.20 -11.51
CA ASP A 37 -7.02 4.40 -11.55
C ASP A 37 -7.81 3.28 -10.85
N ASP A 38 -7.13 2.26 -10.31
CA ASP A 38 -7.79 1.19 -9.55
C ASP A 38 -8.51 1.77 -8.34
N THR A 39 -9.76 1.35 -8.17
CA THR A 39 -10.61 1.75 -7.06
C THR A 39 -10.33 0.94 -5.80
N ALA A 40 -10.97 1.33 -4.69
CA ALA A 40 -10.98 0.52 -3.47
C ALA A 40 -11.53 -0.90 -3.73
N MET A 41 -12.50 -1.05 -4.62
CA MET A 41 -13.11 -2.34 -4.96
C MET A 41 -12.17 -3.22 -5.78
N ASP A 42 -11.37 -2.64 -6.66
CA ASP A 42 -10.40 -3.39 -7.48
C ASP A 42 -9.23 -3.90 -6.63
N THR A 43 -8.87 -3.13 -5.60
CA THR A 43 -7.68 -3.39 -4.77
C THR A 43 -7.97 -4.23 -3.54
N ALA A 44 -9.22 -4.27 -3.06
CA ALA A 44 -9.60 -5.11 -1.93
C ALA A 44 -9.34 -6.61 -2.17
N PRO A 45 -9.70 -7.21 -3.32
CA PRO A 45 -9.36 -8.60 -3.63
C PRO A 45 -7.85 -8.84 -3.70
N LEU A 46 -7.09 -7.88 -4.24
CA LEU A 46 -5.63 -7.97 -4.34
C LEU A 46 -4.99 -8.04 -2.96
N ILE A 47 -5.39 -7.15 -2.04
CA ILE A 47 -4.92 -7.13 -0.65
C ILE A 47 -5.35 -8.40 0.09
N TRP A 48 -6.60 -8.84 -0.09
CA TRP A 48 -7.09 -10.06 0.55
C TRP A 48 -6.27 -11.28 0.14
N ASN A 49 -6.11 -11.48 -1.17
CA ASN A 49 -5.48 -12.69 -1.73
C ASN A 49 -3.96 -12.70 -1.61
N ARG A 50 -3.30 -11.54 -1.56
CA ARG A 50 -1.84 -11.45 -1.55
C ARG A 50 -1.25 -11.08 -0.20
N VAL A 51 -2.04 -10.51 0.70
CA VAL A 51 -1.56 -10.02 1.99
C VAL A 51 -2.23 -10.77 3.12
N ILE A 52 -3.55 -10.68 3.22
CA ILE A 52 -4.29 -11.25 4.36
C ILE A 52 -4.21 -12.78 4.37
N SER A 53 -4.29 -13.42 3.20
CA SER A 53 -4.11 -14.87 3.05
C SER A 53 -2.76 -15.39 3.57
N HIS A 54 -1.70 -14.59 3.46
CA HIS A 54 -0.33 -14.99 3.80
C HIS A 54 0.08 -14.54 5.21
N THR A 55 -0.39 -13.38 5.65
CA THR A 55 0.03 -12.76 6.93
C THR A 55 -1.03 -12.84 8.02
N GLY A 56 -2.26 -13.21 7.65
CA GLY A 56 -3.43 -13.12 8.52
C GLY A 56 -4.03 -11.71 8.56
N LEU A 57 -4.93 -11.48 9.52
CA LEU A 57 -5.58 -10.19 9.69
C LEU A 57 -4.69 -9.22 10.49
N PHE A 58 -4.43 -8.04 9.93
CA PHE A 58 -3.77 -6.97 10.65
C PHE A 58 -4.71 -6.36 11.70
N LYS A 59 -4.24 -6.22 12.94
CA LYS A 59 -5.00 -5.58 14.02
C LYS A 59 -5.22 -4.09 13.77
N ASN A 60 -4.19 -3.41 13.28
CA ASN A 60 -4.23 -1.99 12.95
C ASN A 60 -3.51 -1.74 11.63
N ILE A 61 -4.19 -1.11 10.70
CA ILE A 61 -3.68 -0.67 9.42
C ILE A 61 -3.56 0.84 9.45
N ILE A 62 -2.41 1.33 8.97
CA ILE A 62 -2.16 2.76 8.84
C ILE A 62 -1.97 3.05 7.36
N SER A 63 -2.82 3.89 6.79
CA SER A 63 -2.72 4.34 5.40
C SER A 63 -2.58 5.86 5.35
N ASP A 64 -2.16 6.38 4.21
CA ASP A 64 -2.35 7.80 3.90
C ASP A 64 -3.85 8.12 3.74
N ARG A 65 -4.17 9.40 3.53
CA ARG A 65 -5.53 9.89 3.35
C ARG A 65 -6.02 9.80 1.90
N ASP A 66 -5.45 8.90 1.11
CA ASP A 66 -5.89 8.72 -0.27
C ASP A 66 -7.39 8.32 -0.30
N PRO A 67 -8.22 8.92 -1.20
CA PRO A 67 -9.62 8.53 -1.40
C PRO A 67 -9.85 7.02 -1.52
N LYS A 68 -8.87 6.29 -2.08
CA LYS A 68 -8.90 4.84 -2.23
C LYS A 68 -8.93 4.10 -0.89
N PHE A 69 -8.37 4.67 0.18
CA PHE A 69 -8.40 4.08 1.53
C PHE A 69 -9.45 4.69 2.45
N THR A 70 -9.84 5.94 2.19
CA THR A 70 -10.95 6.58 2.91
C THR A 70 -12.32 6.13 2.41
N ALA A 71 -12.37 5.36 1.32
CA ALA A 71 -13.60 4.79 0.78
C ALA A 71 -14.41 4.02 1.84
N ALA A 72 -15.74 4.13 1.77
CA ALA A 72 -16.67 3.46 2.68
C ALA A 72 -16.45 1.95 2.74
N LEU A 73 -15.97 1.35 1.63
CA LEU A 73 -15.58 -0.05 1.56
C LEU A 73 -14.60 -0.42 2.68
N TRP A 74 -13.48 0.29 2.80
CA TRP A 74 -12.44 -0.02 3.78
C TRP A 74 -12.94 0.21 5.21
N THR A 75 -13.65 1.32 5.44
CA THR A 75 -14.20 1.61 6.77
C THR A 75 -15.18 0.53 7.21
N ASN A 76 -16.06 0.06 6.32
CA ASN A 76 -17.00 -1.01 6.61
C ASN A 76 -16.31 -2.37 6.76
N LEU A 77 -15.33 -2.68 5.91
CA LEU A 77 -14.55 -3.92 5.99
C LEU A 77 -13.83 -4.03 7.33
N HIS A 78 -13.13 -2.98 7.74
CA HIS A 78 -12.43 -2.93 9.02
C HIS A 78 -13.39 -3.10 10.21
N ARG A 79 -14.56 -2.45 10.16
CA ARG A 79 -15.61 -2.64 11.18
C ARG A 79 -16.07 -4.09 11.29
N HIS A 80 -16.31 -4.76 10.16
CA HIS A 80 -16.76 -6.17 10.16
C HIS A 80 -15.67 -7.15 10.59
N LEU A 81 -14.41 -6.88 10.23
CA LEU A 81 -13.28 -7.74 10.59
C LEU A 81 -12.78 -7.50 12.02
N GLY A 82 -13.32 -6.51 12.74
CA GLY A 82 -12.83 -6.12 14.07
C GLY A 82 -11.43 -5.53 14.06
N THR A 83 -10.98 -4.99 12.92
CA THR A 83 -9.66 -4.38 12.74
C THR A 83 -9.78 -2.87 12.68
N LYS A 84 -8.70 -2.15 12.97
CA LYS A 84 -8.69 -0.68 12.95
C LYS A 84 -7.98 -0.16 11.70
N LEU A 85 -8.62 0.77 10.99
CA LEU A 85 -7.96 1.60 9.99
C LEU A 85 -7.70 2.98 10.59
N SER A 86 -6.45 3.40 10.57
CA SER A 86 -6.01 4.73 11.00
C SER A 86 -5.38 5.44 9.82
N PHE A 87 -5.60 6.75 9.71
CA PHE A 87 -4.97 7.56 8.68
C PHE A 87 -3.75 8.27 9.24
N SER A 88 -2.64 8.26 8.51
CA SER A 88 -1.48 9.05 8.86
C SER A 88 -1.87 10.54 8.85
N THR A 89 -1.35 11.25 9.84
CA THR A 89 -1.36 12.72 9.86
C THR A 89 -0.08 13.19 9.19
N ALA A 90 -0.16 14.23 8.34
CA ALA A 90 1.04 14.93 7.94
C ALA A 90 1.79 15.35 9.22
N TYR A 91 3.01 14.83 9.41
CA TYR A 91 3.88 15.12 10.55
C TYR A 91 3.36 14.71 11.95
N HIS A 92 3.43 13.43 12.33
CA HIS A 92 3.55 13.03 13.75
C HIS A 92 4.36 11.74 13.97
N PRO A 93 5.71 11.83 13.99
CA PRO A 93 6.58 10.69 14.23
C PRO A 93 6.71 10.43 15.73
N GLN A 94 5.85 9.59 16.31
CA GLN A 94 6.08 9.08 17.67
C GLN A 94 5.95 7.56 17.81
N THR A 95 5.45 6.84 16.80
CA THR A 95 5.42 5.36 16.85
C THR A 95 5.51 4.69 15.48
N ASP A 96 5.14 5.38 14.41
CA ASP A 96 5.12 4.83 13.04
C ASP A 96 6.31 5.21 12.16
N GLY A 97 7.23 6.04 12.67
CA GLY A 97 8.36 6.57 11.89
C GLY A 97 9.25 5.51 11.25
N LEU A 98 9.36 4.31 11.82
CA LEU A 98 10.13 3.21 11.20
C LEU A 98 9.43 2.63 9.97
N ALA A 99 8.12 2.38 10.05
CA ALA A 99 7.37 1.83 8.92
C ALA A 99 7.15 2.89 7.85
N GLU A 100 6.90 4.14 8.25
CA GLU A 100 6.84 5.30 7.36
C GLU A 100 8.17 5.53 6.65
N GLY A 101 9.29 5.54 7.38
CA GLY A 101 10.62 5.67 6.78
C GLY A 101 10.97 4.51 5.84
N MET A 102 10.54 3.29 6.18
CA MET A 102 10.71 2.14 5.28
C MET A 102 9.89 2.29 4.00
N ILE A 103 8.63 2.71 4.10
CA ILE A 103 7.79 2.98 2.92
C ILE A 103 8.42 4.08 2.04
N GLN A 104 8.93 5.16 2.63
CA GLN A 104 9.60 6.25 1.89
C GLN A 104 10.85 5.76 1.16
N ASN A 105 11.72 5.00 1.84
CA ASN A 105 12.91 4.43 1.21
C ASN A 105 12.54 3.48 0.07
N LEU A 106 11.52 2.64 0.25
CA LEU A 106 11.06 1.72 -0.77
C LEU A 106 10.43 2.43 -1.98
N GLU A 107 9.67 3.50 -1.74
CA GLU A 107 9.17 4.35 -2.80
C GLU A 107 10.30 4.93 -3.64
N GLU A 108 11.36 5.45 -3.00
CA GLU A 108 12.52 5.98 -3.70
C GLU A 108 13.23 4.89 -4.53
N ILE A 109 13.39 3.69 -3.97
CA ILE A 109 13.97 2.54 -4.67
C ILE A 109 13.12 2.17 -5.90
N ILE A 110 11.80 2.09 -5.76
CA ILE A 110 10.90 1.78 -6.88
C ILE A 110 11.07 2.85 -7.96
N ARG A 111 11.01 4.15 -7.61
CA ARG A 111 11.16 5.24 -8.59
C ARG A 111 12.49 5.15 -9.34
N ARG A 112 13.58 4.82 -8.64
CA ARG A 112 14.91 4.62 -9.26
C ARG A 112 14.95 3.39 -10.15
N PHE A 113 14.42 2.26 -9.69
CA PHE A 113 14.38 0.99 -10.43
C PHE A 113 13.73 1.18 -11.80
N PHE A 114 12.59 1.87 -11.83
CA PHE A 114 11.89 2.22 -13.05
C PHE A 114 12.61 3.27 -13.90
N ALA A 115 13.32 4.22 -13.29
CA ALA A 115 14.15 5.18 -14.03
C ALA A 115 15.30 4.49 -14.80
N TYR A 116 15.75 3.33 -14.34
CA TYR A 116 16.71 2.49 -15.05
C TYR A 116 16.09 1.60 -16.14
N GLY A 117 14.78 1.72 -16.39
CA GLY A 117 14.08 0.95 -17.42
C GLY A 117 13.79 -0.50 -17.03
N LEU A 118 13.81 -0.80 -15.72
CA LEU A 118 13.45 -2.13 -15.21
C LEU A 118 11.95 -2.19 -14.91
N GLU A 119 11.34 -3.35 -15.18
CA GLU A 119 9.89 -3.59 -15.05
C GLU A 119 9.62 -4.72 -14.04
N PHE A 120 8.36 -4.85 -13.59
CA PHE A 120 7.90 -5.92 -12.69
C PHE A 120 7.52 -7.20 -13.44
#